data_AF-A0A8S4RVP1-F1
#
_entry.id   AF-A0A8S4RVP1-F1
#
_cell.length_a   1.000
_cell.length_b   1.000
_cell.length_c   1.000
_cell.angle_alpha   90.00
_cell.angle_beta   90.00
_cell.angle_gamma   90.00
#
_symmetry.space_group_name_H-M   'P 1'
#
loop_
_entity.id
_entity.type
_entity.pdbx_description
1 polymer ?
#
loop_
_entity_poly.entity_id
_entity_poly.type
_entity_poly.pdbx_seq_one_letter_code
_entity_poly.pdbx_strand_id
1 'polypeptide(L)' 'MVSGFDININSDSQAVLKALAKYTTSSKILQDCHNALQTLTQSNRVTLRWIRGHNGNLGNDAADELPRL' A
#
# COMPACT_ATOMS: atom_id res chain seq x y z
N MET A 1 -19.76 1.59 -1.37
CA MET A 1 -18.61 0.74 -1.74
C MET A 1 -17.94 1.40 -2.93
N VAL A 2 -16.63 1.62 -2.88
CA VAL A 2 -15.87 2.15 -4.02
C VAL A 2 -15.66 0.98 -4.99
N SER A 3 -16.23 1.03 -6.19
CA SER A 3 -16.16 -0.04 -7.18
C SER A 3 -15.94 0.51 -8.58
N GLY A 4 -15.23 -0.24 -9.43
CA GLY A 4 -14.90 0.16 -10.80
C GLY A 4 -13.73 1.14 -10.94
N PHE A 5 -12.94 1.33 -9.88
CA PHE A 5 -11.78 2.23 -9.91
C PHE A 5 -10.46 1.49 -10.11
N ASP A 6 -9.50 2.23 -10.68
CA ASP A 6 -8.11 1.82 -10.82
C ASP A 6 -7.29 2.47 -9.69
N ILE A 7 -7.07 1.73 -8.61
CA ILE A 7 -6.47 2.24 -7.38
C ILE A 7 -4.96 1.99 -7.43
N ASN A 8 -4.17 3.06 -7.40
CA ASN A 8 -2.71 2.98 -7.30
C ASN A 8 -2.26 3.34 -5.89
N ILE A 9 -1.59 2.39 -5.23
CA ILE A 9 -1.00 2.57 -3.90
C ILE A 9 0.51 2.57 -4.07
N ASN A 10 1.14 3.71 -3.78
CA ASN A 10 2.58 3.85 -3.83
C ASN A 10 3.14 3.78 -2.41
N SER A 11 4.13 2.93 -2.18
CA SER A 11 4.83 2.85 -0.90
C SER A 11 6.34 2.85 -1.14
N ASP A 12 7.05 3.60 -0.30
CA ASP A 12 8.51 3.65 -0.27
C ASP A 12 9.14 2.50 0.53
N SER A 13 8.35 1.92 1.45
CA SER A 13 8.75 0.79 2.27
C SER A 13 8.77 -0.51 1.46
N GLN A 14 9.94 -0.81 0.90
CA GLN A 14 10.17 -2.06 0.17
C GLN A 14 9.91 -3.30 1.05
N ALA A 15 10.11 -3.19 2.36
CA ALA A 15 9.84 -4.27 3.32
C ALA A 15 8.34 -4.59 3.41
N VAL A 16 7.49 -3.55 3.48
CA VAL A 16 6.02 -3.71 3.52
C VAL A 16 5.52 -4.31 2.22
N LEU A 17 5.98 -3.80 1.07
CA LEU A 17 5.59 -4.36 -0.23
C LEU A 17 6.05 -5.81 -0.41
N LYS A 18 7.25 -6.17 0.03
CA LYS A 18 7.71 -7.57 0.02
C LYS A 18 6.91 -8.46 0.96
N ALA A 19 6.47 -7.93 2.10
CA ALA A 19 5.65 -8.70 3.05
C ALA A 19 4.21 -8.87 2.55
N LEU A 20 3.64 -7.84 1.89
CA LEU A 20 2.36 -7.94 1.19
C LEU A 20 2.45 -8.84 -0.05
N ALA A 21 3.60 -8.92 -0.72
CA ALA A 21 3.78 -9.89 -1.80
C ALA A 21 3.86 -11.35 -1.31
N LYS A 22 4.12 -11.57 -0.02
CA LYS A 22 4.11 -12.90 0.59
C LYS A 22 2.69 -13.29 1.00
N TYR A 23 2.32 -14.51 0.64
CA TYR A 23 1.03 -15.12 1.02
C TYR A 23 0.93 -15.42 2.53
N THR A 24 2.06 -15.64 3.20
CA THR A 24 2.12 -15.95 4.63
C THR A 24 2.89 -14.89 5.38
N THR A 25 2.19 -14.25 6.32
CA THR A 25 2.78 -13.28 7.23
C THR A 25 2.28 -13.52 8.66
N SER A 26 3.22 -13.54 9.62
CA SER A 26 2.94 -13.74 11.05
C SER A 26 2.44 -12.47 11.77
N SER A 27 2.54 -11.31 11.12
CA SER A 27 2.05 -10.04 11.65
C SER A 27 0.56 -9.87 11.38
N LYS A 28 -0.21 -9.63 12.46
CA LYS A 28 -1.65 -9.37 12.40
C LYS A 28 -2.00 -8.17 11.52
N ILE A 29 -1.20 -7.10 11.61
CA ILE A 29 -1.40 -5.87 10.81
C ILE A 29 -1.33 -6.16 9.31
N LEU A 30 -0.38 -7.01 8.89
CA LEU A 30 -0.23 -7.37 7.49
C LEU A 30 -1.33 -8.33 7.01
N GLN A 31 -1.85 -9.19 7.89
CA GLN A 31 -3.04 -10.01 7.58
C GLN A 31 -4.29 -9.15 7.42
N ASP A 32 -4.52 -8.18 8.31
CA ASP A 32 -5.64 -7.24 8.22
C ASP A 32 -5.53 -6.41 6.92
N CYS A 33 -4.32 -5.97 6.59
CA CYS A 33 -4.03 -5.26 5.35
C CYS A 33 -4.32 -6.13 4.11
N HIS A 34 -3.92 -7.40 4.13
CA HIS A 34 -4.23 -8.38 3.09
C HIS A 34 -5.74 -8.59 2.91
N ASN A 35 -6.48 -8.76 4.00
CA ASN A 35 -7.94 -8.91 3.95
C ASN A 35 -8.64 -7.66 3.40
N ALA A 36 -8.18 -6.47 3.79
CA ALA A 36 -8.68 -5.20 3.27
C ALA A 36 -8.39 -5.07 1.77
N LEU A 37 -7.15 -5.38 1.34
CA LEU A 37 -6.76 -5.37 -0.07
C LEU A 37 -7.56 -6.39 -0.88
N GLN A 38 -7.78 -7.60 -0.35
CA GLN A 38 -8.58 -8.63 -1.01
C GLN A 38 -10.04 -8.18 -1.19
N THR A 39 -10.61 -7.49 -0.20
CA THR A 39 -11.96 -6.93 -0.31
C THR A 39 -12.00 -5.79 -1.34
N LEU A 40 -10.97 -4.95 -1.38
CA LEU A 40 -10.82 -3.88 -2.37
C LEU A 40 -10.67 -4.42 -3.80
N THR A 41 -9.90 -5.48 -4.00
CA THR A 41 -9.64 -6.08 -5.32
C THR A 41 -10.83 -6.85 -5.89
N GLN A 42 -11.79 -7.26 -5.07
CA GLN A 42 -13.04 -7.88 -5.53
C GLN A 42 -13.82 -6.98 -6.49
N SER A 43 -13.69 -5.65 -6.33
CA SER A 43 -14.47 -4.66 -7.08
C SER A 43 -13.62 -3.61 -7.80
N ASN A 44 -12.30 -3.64 -7.64
CA ASN A 44 -11.38 -2.63 -8.16
C ASN A 44 -10.06 -3.26 -8.62
N ARG A 45 -9.38 -2.63 -9.56
CA ARG A 45 -8.01 -3.01 -9.90
C ARG A 45 -7.08 -2.26 -8.96
N VAL A 46 -6.43 -2.97 -8.04
CA VAL A 46 -5.47 -2.37 -7.10
C VAL A 46 -4.05 -2.70 -7.56
N THR A 47 -3.24 -1.67 -7.74
CA THR A 47 -1.82 -1.80 -8.10
C THR A 47 -0.97 -1.22 -6.98
N LEU A 48 -0.14 -2.07 -6.37
CA LEU A 48 0.86 -1.67 -5.39
C LEU A 48 2.19 -1.41 -6.10
N ARG A 49 2.74 -0.20 -6.00
CA ARG A 49 4.02 0.16 -6.59
C ARG A 49 5.02 0.57 -5.53
N TRP A 50 6.25 0.09 -5.71
CA TRP A 50 7.37 0.63 -4.97
C TRP A 50 7.82 1.94 -5.59
N ILE A 51 7.98 2.95 -4.76
CA ILE A 51 8.62 4.21 -5.13
C ILE A 51 9.89 4.41 -4.31
N ARG A 52 10.89 5.06 -4.88
CA ARG A 52 12.11 5.39 -4.12
C ARG A 52 11.78 6.56 -3.19
N GLY A 53 11.86 6.35 -1.87
CA GLY A 53 11.76 7.43 -0.88
C GLY A 53 12.90 8.44 -1.03
N HIS A 54 12.66 9.70 -0.65
CA HIS A 54 13.63 10.81 -0.72
C HIS A 54 14.25 11.08 -2.09
N ASN A 55 13.44 11.00 -3.16
CA ASN A 55 13.90 11.31 -4.52
C ASN A 55 13.15 12.49 -5.16
N GLY A 56 12.51 13.34 -4.34
CA GLY A 56 11.74 14.50 -4.81
C GLY A 56 10.34 14.16 -5.33
N ASN A 57 9.77 13.04 -4.89
CA ASN A 57 8.38 12.70 -5.21
C ASN A 57 7.48 13.50 -4.26
N LEU A 58 6.97 14.65 -4.71
CA LEU A 58 6.10 15.55 -3.94
C LEU A 58 5.01 14.83 -3.13
N GLY A 59 4.40 13.76 -3.67
CA GLY A 59 3.38 12.98 -2.95
C GLY A 59 3.93 12.05 -1.85
N ASN A 60 5.13 11.51 -2.02
CA ASN A 60 5.79 10.70 -0.98
C ASN A 60 6.41 11.60 0.07
N ASP A 61 7.04 12.70 -0.34
CA ASP A 61 7.62 13.67 0.58
C ASP A 61 6.51 14.30 1.43
N ALA A 62 5.33 14.58 0.87
CA ALA A 62 4.16 15.00 1.65
C ALA A 62 3.62 13.91 2.59
N ALA A 63 3.67 12.64 2.21
CA ALA A 63 3.28 11.52 3.08
C ALA A 63 4.31 11.28 4.20
N ASP A 64 5.61 11.47 3.91
CA ASP A 64 6.72 11.37 4.86
C ASP A 64 6.76 12.57 5.82
N GLU A 65 6.29 13.75 5.39
CA GLU A 65 6.04 14.90 6.27
C GLU A 65 4.74 14.76 7.08
N LEU A 66 3.85 13.83 6.70
CA LEU A 66 2.63 13.48 7.42
C LEU A 66 2.86 12.29 8.37
N PRO A 67 3.73 12.40 9.38
CA PRO A 67 3.36 11.80 10.66
C PRO A 67 3.80 12.63 11.87
N ARG A 68 2.85 13.36 12.51
CA ARG A 68 2.92 13.77 13.93
C ARG A 68 1.63 14.38 14.54
N LEU A 69 0.44 13.89 14.19
CA LEU A 69 -0.80 14.16 14.94
C LEU A 69 -1.40 12.87 15.48
#